data_AF-A0A496C747-F1
#
_entry.id   AF-A0A496C747-F1
#
_cell.length_a   1.000
_cell.length_b   1.000
_cell.length_c   1.000
_cell.angle_alpha   90.00
_cell.angle_beta   90.00
_cell.angle_gamma   90.00
#
_symmetry.space_group_name_H-M   'P 1'
#
loop_
_entity.id
_entity.type
_entity.pdbx_description
1 polymer ?
#
loop_
_entity_poly.entity_id
_entity_poly.type
_entity_poly.pdbx_seq_one_letter_code
_entity_poly.pdbx_strand_id
1 'polypeptide(L)'
;MKQLKNFEQLIKEDPINIPDEARKLAQTILEVESKDTRPRIPYAAAAGALTSAVEGIMAEQCEQIPRITAFPDYDFTIIIKGNSMEPKYEGGDEVACKRVDSTSFIQWGKVHVMDTAQGIVIKRVYEDGDKIRCVSYNPEYPDFSMEKDEIYSMSLVVGLLRM
;
A
#
# COMPACT_ATOMS: atom_id res chain seq x y z
N MET A 1 -13.59 -4.16 -23.67
CA MET A 1 -12.23 -3.58 -23.60
C MET A 1 -11.95 -2.51 -24.67
N LYS A 2 -12.19 -2.73 -25.99
CA LYS A 2 -11.94 -1.68 -27.02
C LYS A 2 -12.86 -0.44 -26.94
N GLN A 3 -14.12 -0.59 -26.52
CA GLN A 3 -15.04 0.56 -26.41
C GLN A 3 -14.76 1.48 -25.22
N LEU A 4 -14.20 0.98 -24.12
CA LEU A 4 -13.89 1.80 -22.94
C LEU A 4 -12.64 2.67 -23.13
N LYS A 5 -11.62 2.16 -23.84
CA LYS A 5 -10.43 2.95 -24.20
C LYS A 5 -10.79 4.20 -25.01
N ASN A 6 -11.81 4.12 -25.87
CA ASN A 6 -12.33 5.28 -26.60
C ASN A 6 -13.02 6.29 -25.67
N PHE A 7 -13.60 5.84 -24.56
CA PHE A 7 -14.35 6.70 -23.63
C PHE A 7 -13.41 7.47 -22.70
N GLU A 8 -12.35 6.83 -22.20
CA GLU A 8 -11.29 7.50 -21.44
C GLU A 8 -10.57 8.56 -22.28
N GLN A 9 -10.38 8.31 -23.58
CA GLN A 9 -9.81 9.26 -24.51
C GLN A 9 -10.75 10.46 -24.76
N LEU A 10 -12.06 10.23 -24.86
CA LEU A 10 -13.08 11.28 -24.99
C LEU A 10 -13.13 12.21 -23.75
N ILE A 11 -12.97 11.67 -22.55
CA ILE A 11 -12.93 12.44 -21.29
C ILE A 11 -11.72 13.38 -21.24
N LYS A 12 -10.59 12.97 -21.83
CA LYS A 12 -9.36 13.77 -21.89
C LYS A 12 -9.41 14.87 -22.95
N GLU A 13 -10.14 14.67 -24.04
CA GLU A 13 -10.15 15.58 -25.19
C GLU A 13 -11.15 16.75 -25.05
N ASP A 14 -12.24 16.62 -24.29
CA ASP A 14 -13.23 17.72 -24.17
C ASP A 14 -13.97 17.76 -22.80
N PRO A 15 -13.31 18.22 -21.72
CA PRO A 15 -13.83 18.11 -20.35
C PRO A 15 -15.08 18.98 -20.05
N ILE A 16 -15.43 19.91 -20.94
CA ILE A 16 -16.50 20.91 -20.73
C ILE A 16 -17.85 20.46 -21.33
N ASN A 17 -17.88 19.48 -22.24
CA ASN A 17 -19.09 19.12 -23.00
C ASN A 17 -19.52 17.65 -22.84
N ILE A 18 -19.28 17.08 -21.66
CA ILE A 18 -19.71 15.71 -21.32
C ILE A 18 -21.09 15.80 -20.63
N PRO A 19 -22.15 15.18 -21.18
CA PRO A 19 -23.45 15.13 -20.52
C PRO A 19 -23.34 14.56 -19.10
N ASP A 20 -24.07 15.13 -18.14
CA ASP A 20 -24.01 14.72 -16.72
C ASP A 20 -24.24 13.21 -16.51
N GLU A 21 -25.08 12.60 -17.35
CA GLU A 21 -25.35 11.16 -17.35
C GLU A 21 -24.12 10.34 -17.75
N ALA A 22 -23.35 10.79 -18.73
CA ALA A 22 -22.12 10.13 -19.16
C ALA A 22 -21.01 10.27 -18.11
N ARG A 23 -20.94 11.42 -17.42
CA ARG A 23 -20.02 11.64 -16.30
C ARG A 23 -20.35 10.72 -15.11
N LYS A 24 -21.64 10.60 -14.77
CA LYS A 24 -22.12 9.71 -13.72
C LYS A 24 -21.87 8.23 -14.03
N LEU A 25 -22.06 7.84 -15.29
CA LEU A 25 -21.75 6.48 -15.75
C LEU A 25 -20.24 6.18 -15.66
N ALA A 26 -19.38 7.11 -16.10
CA ALA A 26 -17.94 6.97 -15.98
C ALA A 26 -17.47 6.87 -14.52
N GLN A 27 -18.00 7.71 -13.64
CA GLN A 27 -17.74 7.65 -12.19
C GLN A 27 -18.18 6.30 -11.60
N THR A 28 -19.36 5.81 -11.97
CA THR A 28 -19.88 4.52 -11.50
C THR A 28 -19.00 3.37 -11.97
N ILE A 29 -18.53 3.38 -13.21
CA ILE A 29 -17.64 2.35 -13.77
C ILE A 29 -16.28 2.36 -13.04
N LEU A 30 -15.70 3.54 -12.83
CA LEU A 30 -14.45 3.71 -12.05
C LEU A 30 -14.61 3.24 -10.59
N GLU A 31 -15.76 3.50 -9.97
CA GLU A 31 -16.07 3.01 -8.62
C GLU A 31 -16.24 1.49 -8.58
N VAL A 32 -16.78 0.86 -9.63
CA VAL A 32 -16.94 -0.59 -9.70
C VAL A 32 -15.59 -1.28 -9.92
N GLU A 33 -14.75 -0.77 -10.82
CA GLU A 33 -13.38 -1.29 -11.00
C GLU A 33 -12.53 -1.13 -9.74
N SER A 34 -12.60 0.02 -9.06
CA SER A 34 -11.86 0.22 -7.80
C SER A 34 -12.35 -0.66 -6.64
N LYS A 35 -13.57 -1.20 -6.71
CA LYS A 35 -14.07 -2.16 -5.72
C LYS A 35 -13.49 -3.56 -5.94
N ASP A 36 -13.25 -3.96 -7.18
CA ASP A 36 -12.84 -5.33 -7.53
C ASP A 36 -11.32 -5.52 -7.62
N THR A 37 -10.55 -4.43 -7.72
CA THR A 37 -9.09 -4.49 -7.66
C THR A 37 -8.51 -3.72 -6.48
N ARG A 38 -7.24 -4.02 -6.17
CA ARG A 38 -6.42 -3.26 -5.25
C ARG A 38 -5.05 -2.99 -5.87
N PRO A 39 -4.48 -1.80 -5.69
CA PRO A 39 -3.15 -1.50 -6.20
C PRO A 39 -2.09 -2.35 -5.47
N ARG A 40 -1.18 -2.94 -6.23
CA ARG A 40 0.08 -3.49 -5.72
C ARG A 40 1.15 -2.41 -5.81
N ILE A 41 1.68 -2.03 -4.65
CA ILE A 41 2.71 -1.01 -4.54
C ILE A 41 4.02 -1.54 -5.15
N PRO A 42 4.58 -0.87 -6.18
CA PRO A 42 5.79 -1.34 -6.84
C PRO A 42 7.01 -1.17 -5.92
N TYR A 43 7.87 -2.18 -5.92
CA TYR A 43 9.07 -2.20 -5.07
C TYR A 43 10.09 -1.08 -5.36
N ALA A 44 10.07 -0.49 -6.56
CA ALA A 44 10.97 0.64 -6.88
C ALA A 44 10.77 1.85 -5.95
N ALA A 45 9.59 1.98 -5.34
CA ALA A 45 9.31 2.97 -4.31
C ALA A 45 9.62 2.48 -2.88
N ALA A 46 9.83 1.18 -2.69
CA ALA A 46 10.02 0.53 -1.39
C ALA A 46 11.48 0.39 -0.97
N ALA A 47 12.43 0.51 -1.90
CA ALA A 47 13.84 0.16 -1.66
C ALA A 47 14.77 1.36 -1.73
N GLY A 48 15.01 1.98 -0.58
CA GLY A 48 16.24 2.60 -0.04
C GLY A 48 17.40 3.12 -0.93
N ALA A 49 17.23 3.36 -2.23
CA ALA A 49 18.30 3.80 -3.14
C ALA A 49 17.88 4.97 -4.05
N LEU A 50 16.72 5.59 -3.81
CA LEU A 50 16.32 6.85 -4.43
C LEU A 50 15.83 7.82 -3.35
N THR A 51 16.71 8.08 -2.38
CA THR A 51 16.70 9.28 -1.54
C THR A 51 16.82 10.51 -2.44
N SER A 52 15.69 10.97 -3.02
CA SER A 52 15.42 12.35 -3.51
C SER A 52 14.23 12.48 -4.48
N ALA A 53 13.56 11.40 -4.90
CA ALA A 53 12.53 11.51 -5.93
C ALA A 53 11.38 10.49 -5.86
N VAL A 54 10.89 10.14 -4.67
CA VAL A 54 9.53 9.56 -4.59
C VAL A 54 8.56 10.72 -4.39
N GLU A 55 8.33 11.46 -5.46
CA GLU A 55 6.99 12.03 -5.68
C GLU A 55 6.03 10.86 -5.50
N GLY A 56 5.10 11.01 -4.55
CA GLY A 56 4.27 9.92 -4.03
C GLY A 56 3.79 8.99 -5.14
N ILE A 57 3.87 7.69 -4.91
CA ILE A 57 3.50 6.67 -5.90
C ILE A 57 2.12 7.01 -6.48
N MET A 58 2.11 7.36 -7.76
CA MET A 58 0.87 7.71 -8.44
C MET A 58 0.14 6.42 -8.82
N ALA A 59 -1.18 6.43 -8.83
CA ALA A 59 -2.01 5.24 -9.01
C ALA A 59 -1.68 4.49 -10.31
N GLU A 60 -1.19 5.20 -11.33
CA GLU A 60 -0.81 4.69 -12.65
C GLU A 60 0.45 3.80 -12.63
N GLN A 61 1.26 3.89 -11.56
CA GLN A 61 2.47 3.07 -11.39
C GLN A 61 2.19 1.74 -10.68
N CYS A 62 0.97 1.58 -10.15
CA CYS A 62 0.57 0.38 -9.41
C CYS A 62 -0.12 -0.62 -10.34
N GLU A 63 0.35 -1.87 -10.32
CA GLU A 63 -0.38 -2.98 -10.91
C GLU A 63 -1.72 -3.17 -10.16
N GLN A 64 -2.82 -3.34 -10.88
CA GLN A 64 -4.13 -3.59 -10.26
C GLN A 64 -4.34 -5.09 -10.10
N ILE A 65 -4.38 -5.56 -8.85
CA ILE A 65 -4.56 -6.98 -8.51
C ILE A 65 -6.01 -7.23 -8.13
N PRO A 66 -6.64 -8.35 -8.57
CA PRO A 66 -7.95 -8.73 -8.10
C PRO A 66 -8.03 -8.75 -6.57
N ARG A 67 -9.10 -8.17 -6.03
CA ARG A 67 -9.31 -8.09 -4.59
C ARG A 67 -9.50 -9.51 -4.03
N ILE A 68 -8.69 -9.86 -3.04
CA ILE A 68 -8.76 -11.12 -2.32
C ILE A 68 -9.88 -11.00 -1.28
N THR A 69 -11.06 -11.50 -1.61
CA THR A 69 -12.27 -11.35 -0.78
C THR A 69 -12.22 -12.11 0.55
N ALA A 70 -11.30 -13.08 0.68
CA ALA A 70 -11.06 -13.80 1.93
C ALA A 70 -10.35 -12.97 3.00
N PHE A 71 -9.69 -11.87 2.63
CA PHE A 71 -9.06 -10.97 3.59
C PHE A 71 -10.08 -9.95 4.14
N PRO A 72 -9.85 -9.44 5.37
CA PRO A 72 -10.52 -8.21 5.83
C PRO A 72 -10.33 -7.08 4.82
N ASP A 73 -11.12 -6.00 4.93
CA ASP A 73 -10.91 -4.87 4.03
C ASP A 73 -9.47 -4.33 4.12
N TYR A 74 -8.92 -3.98 2.97
CA TYR A 74 -7.54 -3.55 2.79
C TYR A 74 -7.45 -2.59 1.60
N ASP A 75 -6.43 -1.75 1.58
CA ASP A 75 -6.31 -0.65 0.63
C ASP A 75 -5.31 -0.94 -0.50
N PHE A 76 -4.28 -1.75 -0.22
CA PHE A 76 -3.26 -2.12 -1.20
C PHE A 76 -2.57 -3.43 -0.85
N THR A 77 -1.78 -3.96 -1.78
CA THR A 77 -0.83 -5.05 -1.52
C THR A 77 0.61 -4.62 -1.76
N ILE A 78 1.57 -5.33 -1.15
CA ILE A 78 3.00 -5.14 -1.41
C ILE A 78 3.73 -6.47 -1.27
N ILE A 79 4.75 -6.68 -2.11
CA ILE A 79 5.62 -7.86 -2.06
C ILE A 79 6.76 -7.61 -1.08
N ILE A 80 6.94 -8.54 -0.15
CA ILE A 80 7.98 -8.53 0.88
C ILE A 80 9.32 -8.83 0.25
N LYS A 81 10.35 -8.11 0.71
CA LYS A 81 11.75 -8.42 0.41
C LYS A 81 12.59 -8.48 1.67
N GLY A 82 13.68 -9.24 1.55
CA GLY A 82 14.56 -9.57 2.67
C GLY A 82 13.94 -10.63 3.58
N ASN A 83 14.69 -10.99 4.61
CA ASN A 83 14.37 -12.08 5.54
C ASN A 83 14.23 -11.63 7.00
N SER A 84 14.16 -10.32 7.26
CA SER A 84 14.04 -9.80 8.64
C SER A 84 12.74 -10.22 9.35
N MET A 85 11.70 -10.56 8.59
CA MET A 85 10.40 -10.96 9.13
C MET A 85 10.16 -12.48 9.01
N GLU A 86 11.19 -13.24 8.64
CA GLU A 86 11.14 -14.70 8.63
C GLU A 86 11.06 -15.28 10.06
N PRO A 87 10.50 -16.48 10.23
CA PRO A 87 9.89 -17.33 9.18
C PRO A 87 8.44 -16.96 8.84
N LYS A 88 7.85 -15.99 9.55
CA LYS A 88 6.42 -15.65 9.36
C LYS A 88 6.12 -14.93 8.06
N TYR A 89 7.07 -14.14 7.58
CA TYR A 89 6.98 -13.39 6.35
C TYR A 89 8.30 -13.54 5.60
N GLU A 90 8.25 -14.20 4.45
CA GLU A 90 9.39 -14.57 3.63
C GLU A 90 9.52 -13.62 2.43
N GLY A 91 10.73 -13.52 1.90
CA GLY A 91 10.94 -12.80 0.65
C GLY A 91 10.11 -13.40 -0.48
N GLY A 92 9.32 -12.57 -1.17
CA GLY A 92 8.39 -12.99 -2.21
C GLY A 92 6.93 -13.11 -1.76
N ASP A 93 6.66 -13.12 -0.46
CA ASP A 93 5.30 -13.04 0.07
C ASP A 93 4.60 -11.75 -0.37
N GLU A 94 3.30 -11.81 -0.59
CA GLU A 94 2.47 -10.63 -0.82
C GLU A 94 1.56 -10.37 0.39
N VAL A 95 1.60 -9.16 0.94
CA VAL A 95 0.77 -8.78 2.08
C VAL A 95 -0.29 -7.77 1.71
N ALA A 96 -1.50 -7.99 2.22
CA ALA A 96 -2.61 -7.05 2.14
C ALA A 96 -2.55 -6.08 3.32
N CYS A 97 -2.61 -4.79 3.01
CA CYS A 97 -2.36 -3.70 3.95
C CYS A 97 -3.56 -2.76 4.06
N LYS A 98 -3.97 -2.45 5.28
CA LYS A 98 -4.98 -1.42 5.59
C LYS A 98 -4.28 -0.20 6.18
N ARG A 99 -4.45 0.97 5.58
CA ARG A 99 -3.87 2.23 6.06
C ARG A 99 -4.39 2.55 7.45
N VAL A 100 -3.48 3.03 8.31
CA VAL A 100 -3.82 3.63 9.60
C VAL A 100 -4.00 5.12 9.35
N ASP A 101 -5.24 5.58 9.42
CA ASP A 101 -5.64 6.97 9.28
C ASP A 101 -5.82 7.65 10.65
N SER A 102 -6.18 8.94 10.65
CA SER A 102 -6.39 9.73 11.88
C SER A 102 -7.52 9.21 12.78
N THR A 103 -8.38 8.34 12.28
CA THR A 103 -9.50 7.76 13.04
C THR A 103 -9.20 6.37 13.58
N SER A 104 -8.11 5.75 13.13
CA SER A 104 -7.67 4.43 13.53
C SER A 104 -6.41 4.50 14.40
N PHE A 105 -6.36 3.65 15.42
CA PHE A 105 -5.23 3.57 16.33
C PHE A 105 -4.20 2.56 15.80
N ILE A 106 -2.92 2.80 16.11
CA ILE A 106 -1.84 1.84 15.82
C ILE A 106 -2.08 0.58 16.65
N GLN A 107 -2.10 -0.58 16.01
CA GLN A 107 -2.29 -1.85 16.70
C GLN A 107 -0.94 -2.42 17.17
N TRP A 108 -0.50 -2.01 18.36
CA TRP A 108 0.77 -2.45 18.92
C TRP A 108 0.92 -3.99 18.97
N GLY A 109 2.14 -4.46 18.72
CA GLY A 109 2.47 -5.88 18.60
C GLY A 109 2.06 -6.54 17.28
N LYS A 110 1.32 -5.84 16.40
CA LYS A 110 0.99 -6.30 15.05
C LYS A 110 2.00 -5.82 14.02
N VAL A 111 2.03 -6.53 12.90
CA VAL A 111 2.91 -6.20 11.76
C VAL A 111 2.32 -5.03 10.99
N HIS A 112 3.15 -4.01 10.77
CA HIS A 112 2.81 -2.87 9.94
C HIS A 112 3.83 -2.73 8.82
N VAL A 113 3.34 -2.27 7.68
CA VAL A 113 4.14 -1.68 6.61
C VAL A 113 4.18 -0.18 6.87
N MET A 114 5.38 0.38 6.95
CA MET A 114 5.60 1.80 7.22
C MET A 114 6.37 2.40 6.06
N ASP A 115 5.90 3.53 5.57
CA ASP A 115 6.66 4.38 4.66
C ASP A 115 7.48 5.36 5.49
N THR A 116 8.79 5.39 5.25
CA THR A 116 9.74 6.15 6.09
C THR A 116 10.73 6.92 5.23
N ALA A 117 11.47 7.85 5.84
CA ALA A 117 12.56 8.56 5.19
C ALA A 117 13.63 7.64 4.55
N GLN A 118 13.75 6.38 5.02
CA GLN A 118 14.69 5.38 4.52
C GLN A 118 14.06 4.38 3.53
N GLY A 119 12.80 4.59 3.16
CA GLY A 119 12.01 3.69 2.33
C GLY A 119 11.01 2.86 3.13
N ILE A 120 10.42 1.85 2.48
CA ILE A 120 9.35 1.07 3.07
C ILE A 120 9.91 -0.06 3.94
N VAL A 121 9.42 -0.14 5.17
CA VAL A 121 9.82 -1.16 6.14
C VAL A 121 8.61 -1.95 6.62
N ILE A 122 8.79 -3.25 6.81
CA ILE A 122 7.79 -4.14 7.42
C ILE A 122 8.33 -4.69 8.73
N LYS A 123 7.63 -4.40 9.85
CA LYS A 123 8.05 -4.77 11.21
C LYS A 123 6.85 -4.95 12.11
N ARG A 124 7.03 -5.68 13.23
CA ARG A 124 6.11 -5.53 14.37
C ARG A 124 6.42 -4.21 15.04
N VAL A 125 5.38 -3.44 15.35
CA VAL A 125 5.54 -2.11 15.95
C VAL A 125 5.08 -2.12 17.40
N TYR A 126 5.79 -1.41 18.25
CA TYR A 126 5.48 -1.22 19.66
C TYR A 126 5.65 0.25 20.03
N GLU A 127 4.86 0.70 20.99
CA GLU A 127 5.00 2.03 21.57
C GLU A 127 6.35 2.15 22.29
N ASP A 128 7.05 3.26 22.07
CA ASP A 128 8.35 3.56 22.68
C ASP A 128 8.45 5.06 22.99
N GLY A 129 7.46 5.58 23.74
CA GLY A 129 7.34 7.00 24.04
C GLY A 129 7.09 7.84 22.79
N ASP A 130 8.04 8.71 22.46
CA ASP A 130 8.00 9.55 21.25
C ASP A 130 8.43 8.80 19.99
N LYS A 131 8.90 7.56 20.14
CA LYS A 131 9.35 6.68 19.05
C LYS A 131 8.40 5.53 18.81
N ILE A 132 8.66 4.82 17.71
CA ILE A 132 8.09 3.50 17.43
C ILE A 132 9.20 2.47 17.42
N ARG A 133 9.11 1.49 18.31
CA ARG A 133 10.04 0.36 18.34
C ARG A 133 9.61 -0.69 17.32
N CYS A 134 10.55 -1.01 16.43
CA CYS A 134 10.42 -1.92 15.32
C CYS A 134 11.12 -3.23 15.64
N VAL A 135 10.36 -4.33 15.58
CA VAL A 135 10.79 -5.66 16.02
C VAL A 135 10.67 -6.65 14.88
N SER A 136 11.76 -7.33 14.60
CA SER A 136 11.86 -8.39 13.60
C SER A 136 11.26 -9.70 14.12
N TYR A 137 10.82 -10.60 13.24
CA TYR A 137 10.60 -12.01 13.65
C TYR A 137 11.89 -12.81 13.59
N ASN A 138 12.78 -12.45 12.67
CA ASN A 138 14.09 -13.06 12.55
C ASN A 138 15.03 -12.47 13.63
N PRO A 139 15.54 -13.28 14.57
CA PRO A 139 16.38 -12.82 15.67
C PRO A 139 17.78 -12.34 15.23
N GLU A 140 18.21 -12.62 14.00
CA GLU A 140 19.46 -12.10 13.45
C GLU A 140 19.40 -10.58 13.19
N TYR A 141 18.18 -10.03 13.15
CA TYR A 141 17.93 -8.62 12.91
C TYR A 141 17.58 -7.94 14.24
N PRO A 142 18.45 -7.07 14.78
CA PRO A 142 18.19 -6.40 16.04
C PRO A 142 16.99 -5.46 15.95
N ASP A 143 16.32 -5.28 17.09
CA ASP A 143 15.28 -4.28 17.25
C ASP A 143 15.88 -2.87 17.13
N PHE A 144 15.10 -1.95 16.59
CA PHE A 144 15.46 -0.53 16.49
C PHE A 144 14.25 0.34 16.75
N SER A 145 14.47 1.61 17.09
CA SER A 145 13.39 2.59 17.28
C SER A 145 13.55 3.71 16.26
N MET A 146 12.43 4.14 15.66
CA MET A 146 12.37 5.26 14.73
C MET A 146 11.58 6.41 15.36
N GLU A 147 11.99 7.64 15.04
CA GLU A 147 11.22 8.81 15.43
C GLU A 147 9.90 8.85 14.63
N LYS A 148 8.81 9.32 15.26
CA LYS A 148 7.49 9.34 14.59
C LYS A 148 7.44 10.28 13.39
N ASP A 149 8.29 11.30 13.33
CA ASP A 149 8.41 12.25 12.21
C ASP A 149 9.14 11.66 10.99
N GLU A 150 9.92 10.59 11.18
CA GLU A 150 10.53 9.81 10.09
C GLU A 150 9.55 8.86 9.40
N ILE A 151 8.33 8.71 9.95
CA ILE A 151 7.28 7.80 9.47
C ILE A 151 6.19 8.60 8.75
N TYR A 152 6.15 8.52 7.43
CA TYR A 152 5.19 9.24 6.60
C TYR A 152 3.81 8.58 6.60
N SER A 153 3.76 7.25 6.67
CA SER A 153 2.50 6.52 6.80
C SER A 153 2.70 5.15 7.43
N MET A 154 1.63 4.62 8.04
CA MET A 154 1.60 3.27 8.57
C MET A 154 0.39 2.53 8.01
N SER A 155 0.55 1.24 7.75
CA SER A 155 -0.53 0.35 7.32
C SER A 155 -0.43 -0.98 8.03
N LEU A 156 -1.53 -1.43 8.63
CA LEU A 156 -1.64 -2.73 9.28
C LEU A 156 -1.65 -3.84 8.22
N VAL A 157 -0.83 -4.87 8.44
CA VAL A 157 -0.91 -6.10 7.65
C VAL A 157 -2.10 -6.93 8.12
N VAL A 158 -3.08 -7.12 7.24
CA VAL A 158 -4.35 -7.83 7.52
C VAL A 158 -4.48 -9.16 6.79
N GLY A 159 -3.61 -9.42 5.80
CA GLY A 159 -3.59 -10.66 5.04
C GLY A 159 -2.20 -10.97 4.50
N LEU A 160 -1.95 -12.25 4.23
CA LEU A 160 -0.72 -12.78 3.66
C LEU A 160 -1.08 -13.78 2.56
N LEU A 161 -0.52 -13.60 1.38
CA LEU A 161 -0.58 -14.54 0.27
C LEU A 161 0.84 -15.07 0.02
N ARG A 162 0.97 -16.40 0.06
CA ARG A 162 2.19 -17.13 -0.29
C ARG A 162 1.84 -18.15 -1.38
N MET A 163 2.64 -18.16 -2.44
CA MET A 163 2.50 -19.08 -3.58
C MET A 163 3.49 -20.23 -3.49
#